data_AF-A0A1D8G222-F1
#
_entry.id   AF-A0A1D8G222-F1
#
_cell.length_a   1.000
_cell.length_b   1.000
_cell.length_c   1.000
_cell.angle_alpha   90.00
_cell.angle_beta   90.00
_cell.angle_gamma   90.00
#
_symmetry.space_group_name_H-M   'P 1'
#
loop_
_entity.id
_entity.type
_entity.pdbx_description
1 polymer ?
#
loop_
_entity_poly.entity_id
_entity_poly.type
_entity_poly.pdbx_seq_one_letter_code
_entity_poly.pdbx_strand_id
1 'polypeptide(L)'
;MDHPVLEDLRAESDELDRLVGGLGAGGWGRATPAAGWSVAHQIAHLAWTDEVALTAVTAPGAFAAHVAEAAEVITGGGDFVDLAARAGARDEPSVLLERWRGGRLRLEEALRGLPDGARVPWYGPPMSGASLATARLMETWAHGQDVADALGVVREPTARLRHVARIGWRARDYAYAVRGLTPPGEEFRVVLDAPDGGVWAYGPEDAGQGVTGPALDFCLLVTRRAHRADLALRAHGPDADRWLDIAQAFAGPPGAAREPRGDGEGRAWADPDGAGAGAGAGAGPGAGGVGGAGAGGAGAGAGGAGAVDGAGTDGAGAGADGAGAVDGAGAGGAGAGAGGVGGSGAAGTGAGAGGADRAGGVGR
;
A
#
# COMPACT_ATOMS: atom_id res chain seq x y z
N MET A 1 -17.00 -9.16 -18.01
CA MET A 1 -17.68 -9.03 -16.72
C MET A 1 -17.45 -7.63 -16.22
N ASP A 2 -18.52 -6.91 -15.85
CA ASP A 2 -18.37 -5.65 -15.13
C ASP A 2 -17.63 -5.95 -13.84
N HIS A 3 -16.55 -5.25 -13.61
CA HIS A 3 -15.70 -5.44 -12.45
C HIS A 3 -15.89 -4.20 -11.56
N PRO A 4 -16.76 -4.22 -10.54
CA PRO A 4 -17.14 -3.01 -9.80
C PRO A 4 -15.95 -2.23 -9.23
N VAL A 5 -14.87 -2.92 -8.83
CA VAL A 5 -13.63 -2.23 -8.38
C VAL A 5 -12.86 -1.52 -9.50
N LEU A 6 -12.92 -1.98 -10.76
CA LEU A 6 -12.29 -1.24 -11.87
C LEU A 6 -13.05 0.05 -12.19
N GLU A 7 -14.38 0.02 -12.11
CA GLU A 7 -15.22 1.22 -12.25
C GLU A 7 -14.95 2.21 -11.13
N ASP A 8 -14.89 1.72 -9.89
CA ASP A 8 -14.56 2.55 -8.73
C ASP A 8 -13.12 3.10 -8.80
N LEU A 9 -12.14 2.30 -9.26
CA LEU A 9 -10.76 2.75 -9.47
C LEU A 9 -10.70 3.88 -10.51
N ARG A 10 -11.45 3.75 -11.60
CA ARG A 10 -11.54 4.78 -12.63
C ARG A 10 -12.17 6.06 -12.07
N ALA A 11 -13.29 5.95 -11.36
CA ALA A 11 -13.97 7.09 -10.76
C ALA A 11 -13.09 7.80 -9.72
N GLU A 12 -12.35 7.04 -8.92
CA GLU A 12 -11.39 7.55 -7.94
C GLU A 12 -10.23 8.29 -8.63
N SER A 13 -9.70 7.71 -9.71
CA SER A 13 -8.66 8.33 -10.52
C SER A 13 -9.13 9.62 -11.21
N ASP A 14 -10.37 9.65 -11.70
CA ASP A 14 -10.95 10.82 -12.36
C ASP A 14 -11.20 11.98 -11.38
N GLU A 15 -11.47 11.67 -10.10
CA GLU A 15 -11.55 12.71 -9.05
C GLU A 15 -10.20 13.35 -8.80
N LEU A 16 -9.14 12.55 -8.64
CA LEU A 16 -7.78 13.06 -8.47
C LEU A 16 -7.30 13.79 -9.73
N ASP A 17 -7.63 13.30 -10.92
CA ASP A 17 -7.30 13.95 -12.19
C ASP A 17 -7.90 15.35 -12.30
N ARG A 18 -9.16 15.55 -11.88
CA ARG A 18 -9.78 16.89 -11.82
C ARG A 18 -9.05 17.81 -10.86
N LEU A 19 -8.60 17.30 -9.73
CA LEU A 19 -7.89 18.07 -8.71
C LEU A 19 -6.53 18.57 -9.23
N VAL A 20 -5.74 17.71 -9.87
CA VAL A 20 -4.39 18.08 -10.37
C VAL A 20 -4.40 18.73 -11.75
N GLY A 21 -5.35 18.38 -12.61
CA GLY A 21 -5.47 18.91 -13.96
C GLY A 21 -5.83 20.39 -14.02
N GLY A 22 -6.42 20.94 -12.95
CA GLY A 22 -6.72 22.37 -12.81
C GLY A 22 -5.58 23.21 -12.19
N LEU A 23 -4.47 22.59 -11.79
CA LEU A 23 -3.38 23.29 -11.10
C LEU A 23 -2.53 24.11 -12.08
N GLY A 24 -2.23 25.35 -11.72
CA GLY A 24 -1.14 26.11 -12.34
C GLY A 24 0.24 25.56 -11.95
N ALA A 25 1.30 26.06 -12.58
CA ALA A 25 2.68 25.58 -12.40
C ALA A 25 3.13 25.50 -10.92
N GLY A 26 2.71 26.44 -10.08
CA GLY A 26 3.06 26.44 -8.65
C GLY A 26 2.35 25.35 -7.82
N GLY A 27 1.23 24.79 -8.29
CA GLY A 27 0.46 23.78 -7.56
C GLY A 27 1.18 22.44 -7.46
N TRP A 28 1.85 22.03 -8.53
CA TRP A 28 2.59 20.76 -8.62
C TRP A 28 3.81 20.70 -7.69
N GLY A 29 4.38 21.87 -7.37
CA GLY A 29 5.50 22.01 -6.45
C GLY A 29 5.12 22.06 -4.96
N ARG A 30 3.82 22.11 -4.62
CA ARG A 30 3.41 22.20 -3.20
C ARG A 30 3.81 20.92 -2.45
N ALA A 31 4.43 21.10 -1.30
CA ALA A 31 4.76 20.01 -0.39
C ALA A 31 3.47 19.37 0.15
N THR A 32 3.47 18.04 0.22
CA THR A 32 2.39 17.25 0.82
C THR A 32 2.76 16.85 2.25
N PRO A 33 1.80 16.31 3.04
CA PRO A 33 2.12 15.76 4.36
C PRO A 33 3.12 14.59 4.32
N ALA A 34 3.27 13.91 3.17
CA ALA A 34 4.34 12.95 2.97
C ALA A 34 5.68 13.71 2.84
N ALA A 35 6.55 13.54 3.84
CA ALA A 35 7.78 14.29 3.95
C ALA A 35 8.66 14.13 2.69
N GLY A 36 9.13 15.25 2.14
CA GLY A 36 9.95 15.28 0.92
C GLY A 36 9.18 15.12 -0.38
N TRP A 37 7.86 14.84 -0.35
CA TRP A 37 7.05 14.64 -1.55
C TRP A 37 6.16 15.86 -1.81
N SER A 38 6.25 16.38 -3.03
CA SER A 38 5.31 17.37 -3.56
C SER A 38 4.13 16.71 -4.28
N VAL A 39 3.14 17.50 -4.70
CA VAL A 39 2.03 17.01 -5.56
C VAL A 39 2.58 16.27 -6.79
N ALA A 40 3.65 16.77 -7.42
CA ALA A 40 4.30 16.07 -8.53
C ALA A 40 4.86 14.69 -8.14
N HIS A 41 5.43 14.54 -6.93
CA HIS A 41 5.91 13.25 -6.44
C HIS A 41 4.76 12.26 -6.24
N GLN A 42 3.61 12.73 -5.73
CA GLN A 42 2.43 11.87 -5.56
C GLN A 42 1.94 11.31 -6.90
N ILE A 43 1.81 12.15 -7.92
CA ILE A 43 1.38 11.72 -9.25
C ILE A 43 2.45 10.86 -9.96
N ALA A 44 3.73 11.20 -9.78
CA ALA A 44 4.85 10.40 -10.30
C ALA A 44 4.87 8.99 -9.71
N HIS A 45 4.66 8.85 -8.41
CA HIS A 45 4.55 7.54 -7.76
C HIS A 45 3.38 6.73 -8.30
N LEU A 46 2.20 7.34 -8.43
CA LEU A 46 1.02 6.65 -8.99
C LEU A 46 1.27 6.20 -10.44
N ALA A 47 1.82 7.08 -11.29
CA ALA A 47 2.14 6.76 -12.67
C ALA A 47 3.14 5.60 -12.78
N TRP A 48 4.22 5.65 -12.00
CA TRP A 48 5.23 4.61 -11.96
C TRP A 48 4.66 3.27 -11.47
N THR A 49 3.91 3.28 -10.36
CA THR A 49 3.33 2.05 -9.82
C THR A 49 2.24 1.45 -10.73
N ASP A 50 1.50 2.26 -11.49
CA ASP A 50 0.57 1.77 -12.53
C ASP A 50 1.33 1.08 -13.68
N GLU A 51 2.49 1.60 -14.08
CA GLU A 51 3.35 0.99 -15.10
C GLU A 51 3.97 -0.33 -14.64
N VAL A 52 4.37 -0.41 -13.37
CA VAL A 52 4.85 -1.65 -12.75
C VAL A 52 3.71 -2.68 -12.67
N ALA A 53 2.51 -2.27 -12.26
CA ALA A 53 1.33 -3.14 -12.24
C ALA A 53 0.97 -3.65 -13.64
N LEU A 54 1.05 -2.77 -14.66
CA LEU A 54 0.84 -3.17 -16.05
C LEU A 54 1.89 -4.19 -16.48
N THR A 55 3.16 -3.97 -16.16
CA THR A 55 4.26 -4.90 -16.45
C THR A 55 4.03 -6.25 -15.78
N ALA A 56 3.57 -6.28 -14.53
CA ALA A 56 3.23 -7.51 -13.82
C ALA A 56 2.13 -8.31 -14.53
N VAL A 57 1.13 -7.62 -15.08
CA VAL A 57 0.01 -8.22 -15.81
C VAL A 57 0.43 -8.73 -17.19
N THR A 58 1.15 -7.91 -17.96
CA THR A 58 1.39 -8.18 -19.39
C THR A 58 2.74 -8.83 -19.69
N ALA A 59 3.72 -8.69 -18.80
CA ALA A 59 5.06 -9.20 -18.98
C ALA A 59 5.66 -9.73 -17.66
N PRO A 60 5.16 -10.86 -17.11
CA PRO A 60 5.61 -11.41 -15.83
C PRO A 60 7.12 -11.62 -15.71
N GLY A 61 7.80 -11.98 -16.80
CA GLY A 61 9.26 -12.12 -16.82
C GLY A 61 10.01 -10.80 -16.67
N ALA A 62 9.49 -9.72 -17.28
CA ALA A 62 10.04 -8.37 -17.10
C ALA A 62 9.78 -7.86 -15.67
N PHE A 63 8.63 -8.19 -15.10
CA PHE A 63 8.34 -7.89 -13.70
C PHE A 63 9.31 -8.60 -12.74
N ALA A 64 9.65 -9.88 -13.00
CA ALA A 64 10.63 -10.59 -12.19
C ALA A 64 12.02 -9.92 -12.23
N ALA A 65 12.45 -9.43 -13.40
CA ALA A 65 13.69 -8.66 -13.52
C ALA A 65 13.62 -7.34 -12.75
N HIS A 66 12.49 -6.63 -12.82
CA HIS A 66 12.25 -5.41 -12.05
C HIS A 66 12.31 -5.65 -10.53
N VAL A 67 11.75 -6.77 -10.03
CA VAL A 67 11.85 -7.14 -8.62
C VAL A 67 13.30 -7.38 -8.20
N ALA A 68 14.11 -8.00 -9.05
CA ALA A 68 15.54 -8.20 -8.78
C ALA A 68 16.29 -6.86 -8.68
N GLU A 69 16.04 -5.92 -9.59
CA GLU A 69 16.60 -4.57 -9.55
C GLU A 69 16.18 -3.82 -8.27
N ALA A 70 14.89 -3.89 -7.90
CA ALA A 70 14.40 -3.29 -6.67
C ALA A 70 15.10 -3.87 -5.43
N ALA A 71 15.34 -5.18 -5.40
CA ALA A 71 16.05 -5.84 -4.31
C ALA A 71 17.52 -5.39 -4.22
N GLU A 72 18.21 -5.18 -5.34
CA GLU A 72 19.58 -4.63 -5.36
C GLU A 72 19.64 -3.21 -4.77
N VAL A 73 18.67 -2.35 -5.11
CA VAL A 73 18.60 -0.99 -4.55
C VAL A 73 18.35 -1.02 -3.04
N ILE A 74 17.41 -1.84 -2.58
CA ILE A 74 17.06 -1.99 -1.16
C ILE A 74 18.26 -2.53 -0.37
N THR A 75 18.95 -3.55 -0.89
CA THR A 75 20.14 -4.12 -0.23
C THR A 75 21.33 -3.16 -0.23
N GLY A 76 21.42 -2.26 -1.22
CA GLY A 76 22.35 -1.13 -1.24
C GLY A 76 22.00 0.02 -0.29
N GLY A 77 20.89 -0.07 0.46
CA GLY A 77 20.44 0.96 1.40
C GLY A 77 19.69 2.13 0.75
N GLY A 78 19.32 2.01 -0.52
CA GLY A 78 18.50 2.99 -1.23
C GLY A 78 17.01 2.74 -1.02
N ASP A 79 16.21 3.79 -1.20
CA ASP A 79 14.74 3.68 -1.27
C ASP A 79 14.30 3.73 -2.73
N PHE A 80 13.91 2.57 -3.25
CA PHE A 80 13.54 2.37 -4.64
C PHE A 80 12.28 3.15 -5.04
N VAL A 81 11.28 3.21 -4.16
CA VAL A 81 10.03 3.93 -4.40
C VAL A 81 10.29 5.43 -4.48
N ASP A 82 11.08 5.91 -3.52
CA ASP A 82 11.46 7.31 -3.39
C ASP A 82 12.31 7.79 -4.57
N LEU A 83 13.20 6.94 -5.08
CA LEU A 83 13.98 7.21 -6.30
C LEU A 83 13.08 7.32 -7.54
N ALA A 84 12.12 6.41 -7.70
CA ALA A 84 11.18 6.43 -8.83
C ALA A 84 10.27 7.68 -8.79
N ALA A 85 9.72 8.02 -7.62
CA ALA A 85 8.91 9.21 -7.42
C ALA A 85 9.70 10.50 -7.72
N ARG A 86 10.95 10.62 -7.20
CA ARG A 86 11.84 11.76 -7.50
C ARG A 86 12.21 11.86 -8.96
N ALA A 87 12.42 10.72 -9.64
CA ALA A 87 12.73 10.72 -11.06
C ALA A 87 11.55 11.24 -11.88
N GLY A 88 10.34 10.72 -11.67
CA GLY A 88 9.14 11.14 -12.38
C GLY A 88 8.70 12.56 -12.05
N ALA A 89 8.92 13.04 -10.82
CA ALA A 89 8.57 14.40 -10.42
C ALA A 89 9.42 15.50 -11.09
N ARG A 90 10.48 15.13 -11.83
CA ARG A 90 11.27 16.05 -12.66
C ARG A 90 10.64 16.33 -14.02
N ASP A 91 9.69 15.49 -14.45
CA ASP A 91 8.98 15.70 -15.70
C ASP A 91 8.12 16.97 -15.60
N GLU A 92 7.91 17.63 -16.75
CA GLU A 92 6.95 18.74 -16.82
C GLU A 92 5.55 18.26 -16.39
N PRO A 93 4.80 19.03 -15.58
CA PRO A 93 3.49 18.64 -15.08
C PRO A 93 2.52 18.07 -16.12
N SER A 94 2.47 18.65 -17.32
CA SER A 94 1.60 18.18 -18.40
C SER A 94 2.03 16.80 -18.92
N VAL A 95 3.34 16.56 -19.05
CA VAL A 95 3.90 15.29 -19.50
C VAL A 95 3.64 14.20 -18.46
N LEU A 96 3.87 14.52 -17.18
CA LEU A 96 3.59 13.61 -16.09
C LEU A 96 2.10 13.25 -16.00
N LEU A 97 1.21 14.24 -16.15
CA LEU A 97 -0.24 14.03 -16.13
C LEU A 97 -0.70 13.16 -17.31
N GLU A 98 -0.19 13.41 -18.53
CA GLU A 98 -0.47 12.58 -19.71
C GLU A 98 0.03 11.14 -19.55
N ARG A 99 1.23 10.97 -18.99
CA ARG A 99 1.81 9.65 -18.68
C ARG A 99 0.91 8.88 -17.70
N TRP A 100 0.49 9.51 -16.60
CA TRP A 100 -0.39 8.88 -15.62
C TRP A 100 -1.75 8.50 -16.23
N ARG A 101 -2.38 9.43 -16.97
CA ARG A 101 -3.65 9.20 -17.69
C ARG A 101 -3.56 8.03 -18.66
N GLY A 102 -2.50 7.97 -19.47
CA GLY A 102 -2.28 6.88 -20.40
C GLY A 102 -2.00 5.54 -19.71
N GLY A 103 -1.18 5.58 -18.64
CA GLY A 103 -0.83 4.41 -17.84
C GLY A 103 -2.04 3.72 -17.21
N ARG A 104 -2.88 4.49 -16.51
CA ARG A 104 -4.08 3.94 -15.85
C ARG A 104 -5.09 3.33 -16.83
N LEU A 105 -5.24 3.92 -18.03
CA LEU A 105 -6.11 3.36 -19.08
C LEU A 105 -5.59 2.01 -19.60
N ARG A 106 -4.28 1.91 -19.87
CA ARG A 106 -3.67 0.64 -20.30
C ARG A 106 -3.75 -0.43 -19.22
N LEU A 107 -3.55 -0.05 -17.95
CA LEU A 107 -3.69 -0.98 -16.83
C LEU A 107 -5.13 -1.49 -16.68
N GLU A 108 -6.12 -0.59 -16.75
CA GLU A 108 -7.55 -0.94 -16.72
C GLU A 108 -7.89 -1.94 -17.84
N GLU A 109 -7.43 -1.69 -19.07
CA GLU A 109 -7.62 -2.61 -20.21
C GLU A 109 -6.96 -3.98 -19.97
N ALA A 110 -5.71 -4.00 -19.50
CA ALA A 110 -4.99 -5.24 -19.22
C ALA A 110 -5.68 -6.07 -18.12
N LEU A 111 -6.17 -5.42 -17.05
CA LEU A 111 -6.90 -6.06 -15.97
C LEU A 111 -8.25 -6.63 -16.42
N ARG A 112 -8.97 -5.94 -17.31
CA ARG A 112 -10.21 -6.47 -17.92
C ARG A 112 -9.96 -7.68 -18.83
N GLY A 113 -8.78 -7.73 -19.47
CA GLY A 113 -8.39 -8.82 -20.36
C GLY A 113 -7.87 -10.07 -19.64
N LEU A 114 -7.67 -10.03 -18.31
CA LEU A 114 -7.19 -11.18 -17.56
C LEU A 114 -8.23 -12.31 -17.55
N PRO A 115 -7.79 -13.58 -17.75
CA PRO A 115 -8.66 -14.72 -17.53
C PRO A 115 -9.16 -14.80 -16.08
N ASP A 116 -10.36 -15.33 -15.88
CA ASP A 116 -10.90 -15.56 -14.55
C ASP A 116 -9.98 -16.47 -13.73
N GLY A 117 -9.73 -16.07 -12.48
CA GLY A 117 -8.84 -16.80 -11.56
C GLY A 117 -7.35 -16.63 -11.86
N ALA A 118 -6.95 -15.84 -12.86
CA ALA A 118 -5.54 -15.55 -13.13
C ALA A 118 -4.86 -14.92 -11.90
N ARG A 119 -3.59 -15.31 -11.69
CA ARG A 119 -2.73 -14.78 -10.62
C ARG A 119 -1.63 -13.94 -11.24
N VAL A 120 -1.57 -12.69 -10.81
CA VAL A 120 -0.59 -11.69 -11.21
C VAL A 120 0.56 -11.69 -10.19
N PRO A 121 1.83 -11.80 -10.62
CA PRO A 121 2.96 -11.68 -9.71
C PRO A 121 2.98 -10.30 -9.06
N TRP A 122 3.41 -10.21 -7.81
CA TRP A 122 3.56 -8.94 -7.11
C TRP A 122 4.71 -9.01 -6.10
N TYR A 123 5.01 -7.90 -5.43
CA TYR A 123 6.10 -7.84 -4.42
C TYR A 123 5.87 -8.74 -3.20
N GLY A 124 4.63 -9.21 -3.01
CA GLY A 124 4.26 -10.22 -2.01
C GLY A 124 3.66 -11.46 -2.68
N PRO A 125 2.73 -12.15 -2.01
CA PRO A 125 1.99 -13.25 -2.64
C PRO A 125 1.34 -12.79 -3.95
N PRO A 126 1.31 -13.63 -5.00
CA PRO A 126 0.62 -13.31 -6.25
C PRO A 126 -0.83 -12.88 -5.99
N MET A 127 -1.33 -11.87 -6.67
CA MET A 127 -2.68 -11.33 -6.45
C MET A 127 -3.64 -11.78 -7.56
N SER A 128 -4.93 -11.79 -7.31
CA SER A 128 -5.91 -11.80 -8.41
C SER A 128 -5.96 -10.42 -9.08
N GLY A 129 -6.49 -10.33 -10.30
CA GLY A 129 -6.74 -9.04 -10.96
C GLY A 129 -7.59 -8.10 -10.11
N ALA A 130 -8.64 -8.64 -9.45
CA ALA A 130 -9.47 -7.91 -8.51
C ALA A 130 -8.69 -7.33 -7.32
N SER A 131 -7.79 -8.13 -6.72
CA SER A 131 -6.97 -7.69 -5.59
C SER A 131 -5.95 -6.64 -6.02
N LEU A 132 -5.34 -6.78 -7.20
CA LEU A 132 -4.44 -5.75 -7.74
C LEU A 132 -5.20 -4.44 -8.00
N ALA A 133 -6.39 -4.50 -8.62
CA ALA A 133 -7.24 -3.33 -8.81
C ALA A 133 -7.62 -2.65 -7.48
N THR A 134 -7.95 -3.45 -6.46
CA THR A 134 -8.25 -2.95 -5.11
C THR A 134 -7.05 -2.22 -4.49
N ALA A 135 -5.85 -2.79 -4.62
CA ALA A 135 -4.61 -2.16 -4.16
C ALA A 135 -4.34 -0.84 -4.88
N ARG A 136 -4.52 -0.79 -6.22
CA ARG A 136 -4.38 0.45 -6.99
C ARG A 136 -5.40 1.51 -6.59
N LEU A 137 -6.64 1.11 -6.28
CA LEU A 137 -7.67 2.03 -5.79
C LEU A 137 -7.26 2.62 -4.44
N MET A 138 -6.80 1.79 -3.51
CA MET A 138 -6.30 2.25 -2.22
C MET A 138 -5.13 3.22 -2.37
N GLU A 139 -4.16 2.92 -3.23
CA GLU A 139 -3.02 3.81 -3.51
C GLU A 139 -3.50 5.15 -4.07
N THR A 140 -4.36 5.11 -5.10
CA THR A 140 -4.91 6.32 -5.72
C THR A 140 -5.64 7.19 -4.70
N TRP A 141 -6.48 6.58 -3.85
CA TRP A 141 -7.22 7.30 -2.83
C TRP A 141 -6.29 7.92 -1.78
N ALA A 142 -5.30 7.15 -1.30
CA ALA A 142 -4.39 7.60 -0.23
C ALA A 142 -3.47 8.73 -0.70
N HIS A 143 -2.88 8.60 -1.89
CA HIS A 143 -2.06 9.65 -2.51
C HIS A 143 -2.92 10.86 -2.94
N GLY A 144 -4.17 10.63 -3.35
CA GLY A 144 -5.14 11.69 -3.59
C GLY A 144 -5.50 12.47 -2.32
N GLN A 145 -5.54 11.82 -1.16
CA GLN A 145 -5.69 12.51 0.13
C GLN A 145 -4.47 13.37 0.47
N ASP A 146 -3.25 12.89 0.23
CA ASP A 146 -2.03 13.68 0.43
C ASP A 146 -2.02 14.94 -0.47
N VAL A 147 -2.49 14.82 -1.72
CA VAL A 147 -2.66 15.96 -2.64
C VAL A 147 -3.74 16.91 -2.14
N ALA A 148 -4.89 16.41 -1.70
CA ALA A 148 -5.98 17.25 -1.19
C ALA A 148 -5.57 18.02 0.07
N ASP A 149 -4.85 17.38 1.00
CA ASP A 149 -4.27 18.01 2.19
C ASP A 149 -3.30 19.15 1.78
N ALA A 150 -2.40 18.89 0.81
CA ALA A 150 -1.49 19.90 0.26
C ALA A 150 -2.22 21.10 -0.38
N LEU A 151 -3.41 20.87 -0.93
CA LEU A 151 -4.21 21.88 -1.60
C LEU A 151 -5.18 22.60 -0.66
N GLY A 152 -5.39 22.08 0.55
CA GLY A 152 -6.43 22.57 1.47
C GLY A 152 -7.84 22.25 1.00
N VAL A 153 -8.01 21.18 0.22
CA VAL A 153 -9.29 20.76 -0.36
C VAL A 153 -9.87 19.62 0.46
N VAL A 154 -11.16 19.70 0.79
CA VAL A 154 -11.88 18.60 1.41
C VAL A 154 -12.41 17.69 0.32
N ARG A 155 -12.04 16.41 0.38
CA ARG A 155 -12.61 15.36 -0.48
C ARG A 155 -13.88 14.81 0.14
N GLU A 156 -14.93 14.70 -0.67
CA GLU A 156 -16.20 14.11 -0.26
C GLU A 156 -16.03 12.59 -0.10
N PRO A 157 -16.32 12.00 1.07
CA PRO A 157 -16.27 10.55 1.25
C PRO A 157 -17.33 9.87 0.40
N THR A 158 -16.98 8.76 -0.26
CA THR A 158 -17.93 8.00 -1.08
C THR A 158 -17.92 6.52 -0.71
N ALA A 159 -18.93 5.77 -1.17
CA ALA A 159 -19.01 4.33 -0.98
C ALA A 159 -17.80 3.57 -1.58
N ARG A 160 -16.95 4.19 -2.40
CA ARG A 160 -15.69 3.58 -2.91
C ARG A 160 -14.70 3.26 -1.79
N LEU A 161 -14.80 3.95 -0.64
CA LEU A 161 -14.00 3.68 0.55
C LEU A 161 -14.15 2.24 1.07
N ARG A 162 -15.23 1.52 0.71
CA ARG A 162 -15.40 0.10 1.09
C ARG A 162 -14.24 -0.78 0.65
N HIS A 163 -13.57 -0.43 -0.45
CA HIS A 163 -12.39 -1.15 -0.94
C HIS A 163 -11.18 -0.92 -0.03
N VAL A 164 -10.95 0.33 0.37
CA VAL A 164 -9.88 0.73 1.30
C VAL A 164 -10.11 0.14 2.70
N ALA A 165 -11.35 0.22 3.20
CA ALA A 165 -11.73 -0.38 4.48
C ALA A 165 -11.52 -1.91 4.48
N ARG A 166 -11.96 -2.59 3.41
CA ARG A 166 -11.81 -4.05 3.28
C ARG A 166 -10.35 -4.48 3.27
N ILE A 167 -9.48 -3.81 2.50
CA ILE A 167 -8.04 -4.15 2.48
C ILE A 167 -7.38 -3.80 3.82
N GLY A 168 -7.75 -2.70 4.46
CA GLY A 168 -7.26 -2.31 5.78
C GLY A 168 -7.59 -3.33 6.87
N TRP A 169 -8.82 -3.84 6.91
CA TRP A 169 -9.20 -4.92 7.82
C TRP A 169 -8.43 -6.22 7.51
N ARG A 170 -8.36 -6.64 6.24
CA ARG A 170 -7.62 -7.85 5.84
C ARG A 170 -6.13 -7.79 6.13
N ALA A 171 -5.55 -6.59 6.21
CA ALA A 171 -4.15 -6.37 6.50
C ALA A 171 -3.82 -6.38 8.00
N ARG A 172 -4.76 -6.77 8.88
CA ARG A 172 -4.53 -6.87 10.33
C ARG A 172 -3.23 -7.59 10.66
N ASP A 173 -3.13 -8.87 10.29
CA ASP A 173 -2.00 -9.71 10.67
C ASP A 173 -0.70 -9.24 10.01
N TYR A 174 -0.82 -8.71 8.79
CA TYR A 174 0.29 -8.08 8.09
C TYR A 174 0.87 -6.90 8.90
N ALA A 175 0.03 -6.07 9.51
CA ALA A 175 0.46 -4.92 10.31
C ALA A 175 1.27 -5.33 11.55
N TYR A 176 0.99 -6.49 12.14
CA TYR A 176 1.80 -7.10 13.20
C TYR A 176 3.11 -7.68 12.63
N ALA A 177 3.02 -8.48 11.57
CA ALA A 177 4.15 -9.16 10.97
C ALA A 177 5.25 -8.20 10.49
N VAL A 178 4.88 -7.08 9.85
CA VAL A 178 5.84 -6.07 9.38
C VAL A 178 6.57 -5.33 10.51
N ARG A 179 6.08 -5.46 11.75
CA ARG A 179 6.70 -4.93 12.97
C ARG A 179 7.36 -6.02 13.83
N GLY A 180 7.42 -7.26 13.36
CA GLY A 180 7.96 -8.39 14.13
C GLY A 180 7.11 -8.73 15.37
N LEU A 181 5.82 -8.38 15.36
CA LEU A 181 4.87 -8.69 16.42
C LEU A 181 4.03 -9.91 16.06
N THR A 182 3.59 -10.65 17.07
CA THR A 182 2.64 -11.76 16.90
C THR A 182 1.22 -11.20 16.90
N PRO A 183 0.40 -11.50 15.87
CA PRO A 183 -1.02 -11.11 15.88
C PRO A 183 -1.80 -11.88 16.95
N PRO A 184 -2.82 -11.28 17.57
CA PRO A 184 -3.76 -11.97 18.45
C PRO A 184 -4.44 -13.14 17.72
N GLY A 185 -4.61 -14.26 18.42
CA GLY A 185 -5.26 -15.45 17.86
C GLY A 185 -6.77 -15.26 17.65
N GLU A 186 -7.41 -14.47 18.50
CA GLU A 186 -8.84 -14.12 18.36
C GLU A 186 -9.05 -13.05 17.27
N GLU A 187 -10.11 -13.21 16.49
CA GLU A 187 -10.57 -12.16 15.57
C GLU A 187 -11.32 -11.06 16.32
N PHE A 188 -11.32 -9.85 15.75
CA PHE A 188 -12.14 -8.75 16.24
C PHE A 188 -13.11 -8.27 15.16
N ARG A 189 -14.24 -7.72 15.59
CA ARG A 189 -15.28 -7.16 14.72
C ARG A 189 -14.95 -5.72 14.37
N VAL A 190 -14.99 -5.36 13.10
CA VAL A 190 -14.90 -3.97 12.64
C VAL A 190 -16.27 -3.56 12.11
N VAL A 191 -16.87 -2.49 12.65
CA VAL A 191 -18.18 -1.95 12.22
C VAL A 191 -18.01 -0.47 11.89
N LEU A 192 -18.22 -0.09 10.63
CA LEU A 192 -17.94 1.25 10.14
C LEU A 192 -19.20 1.91 9.61
N ASP A 193 -19.38 3.18 9.95
CA ASP A 193 -20.44 4.03 9.40
C ASP A 193 -20.07 4.40 7.95
N ALA A 194 -20.86 3.95 6.99
CA ALA A 194 -20.61 4.15 5.58
C ALA A 194 -21.02 5.58 5.15
N PRO A 195 -20.34 6.18 4.15
CA PRO A 195 -20.69 7.52 3.68
C PRO A 195 -22.10 7.66 3.10
N ASP A 196 -22.73 6.56 2.71
CA ASP A 196 -24.09 6.51 2.16
C ASP A 196 -25.17 6.31 3.26
N GLY A 197 -24.79 6.41 4.53
CA GLY A 197 -25.67 6.19 5.68
C GLY A 197 -25.87 4.72 6.06
N GLY A 198 -25.24 3.79 5.32
CA GLY A 198 -25.22 2.38 5.65
C GLY A 198 -24.18 2.01 6.72
N VAL A 199 -24.00 0.71 6.94
CA VAL A 199 -22.98 0.16 7.84
C VAL A 199 -22.20 -0.92 7.10
N TRP A 200 -20.87 -0.90 7.23
CA TRP A 200 -19.98 -1.96 6.76
C TRP A 200 -19.44 -2.72 7.95
N ALA A 201 -19.48 -4.06 7.89
CA ALA A 201 -19.02 -4.87 9.01
C ALA A 201 -18.14 -6.05 8.55
N TYR A 202 -17.06 -6.29 9.28
CA TYR A 202 -16.05 -7.31 8.97
C TYR A 202 -15.64 -8.08 10.22
N GLY A 203 -15.35 -9.38 10.08
CA GLY A 203 -15.03 -10.28 11.20
C GLY A 203 -16.27 -10.90 11.87
N PRO A 204 -16.10 -11.79 12.87
CA PRO A 204 -17.19 -12.53 13.50
C PRO A 204 -18.16 -11.62 14.27
N GLU A 205 -19.46 -11.92 14.22
CA GLU A 205 -20.49 -11.13 14.92
C GLU A 205 -20.42 -11.27 16.44
N ASP A 206 -19.89 -12.38 16.92
CA ASP A 206 -19.71 -12.73 18.32
C ASP A 206 -18.29 -12.45 18.84
N ALA A 207 -17.45 -11.74 18.06
CA ALA A 207 -16.11 -11.38 18.49
C ALA A 207 -16.14 -10.55 19.79
N GLY A 208 -15.34 -10.96 20.78
CA GLY A 208 -15.28 -10.28 22.09
C GLY A 208 -14.61 -8.89 22.05
N GLN A 209 -14.00 -8.53 20.94
CA GLN A 209 -13.30 -7.27 20.73
C GLN A 209 -13.69 -6.66 19.38
N GLY A 210 -13.55 -5.34 19.25
CA GLY A 210 -13.91 -4.67 18.00
C GLY A 210 -13.53 -3.22 17.87
N VAL A 211 -13.75 -2.69 16.67
CA VAL A 211 -13.52 -1.29 16.29
C VAL A 211 -14.80 -0.74 15.70
N THR A 212 -15.20 0.47 16.13
CA THR A 212 -16.33 1.22 15.56
C THR A 212 -15.95 2.65 15.17
N GLY A 213 -16.68 3.24 14.24
CA GLY A 213 -16.55 4.67 13.88
C GLY A 213 -16.71 4.95 12.38
N PRO A 214 -16.43 6.18 11.94
CA PRO A 214 -16.60 6.56 10.53
C PRO A 214 -15.68 5.76 9.59
N ALA A 215 -16.20 5.30 8.45
CA ALA A 215 -15.40 4.60 7.47
C ALA A 215 -14.25 5.45 6.91
N LEU A 216 -14.45 6.75 6.76
CA LEU A 216 -13.41 7.69 6.34
C LEU A 216 -12.23 7.66 7.30
N ASP A 217 -12.51 7.75 8.60
CA ASP A 217 -11.50 7.79 9.65
C ASP A 217 -10.72 6.48 9.69
N PHE A 218 -11.42 5.36 9.56
CA PHE A 218 -10.76 4.06 9.43
C PHE A 218 -9.82 4.01 8.21
N CYS A 219 -10.28 4.49 7.04
CA CYS A 219 -9.46 4.53 5.83
C CYS A 219 -8.24 5.44 5.99
N LEU A 220 -8.38 6.60 6.64
CA LEU A 220 -7.27 7.50 6.96
C LEU A 220 -6.27 6.81 7.90
N LEU A 221 -6.73 6.09 8.91
CA LEU A 221 -5.85 5.37 9.84
C LEU A 221 -5.05 4.27 9.14
N VAL A 222 -5.72 3.34 8.46
CA VAL A 222 -5.08 2.15 7.86
C VAL A 222 -4.17 2.53 6.68
N THR A 223 -4.39 3.67 6.05
CA THR A 223 -3.47 4.22 5.05
C THR A 223 -2.41 5.14 5.65
N ARG A 224 -2.41 5.35 6.97
CA ARG A 224 -1.45 6.22 7.70
C ARG A 224 -1.54 7.70 7.29
N ARG A 225 -2.73 8.14 6.85
CA ARG A 225 -3.05 9.53 6.45
C ARG A 225 -3.67 10.35 7.59
N ALA A 226 -3.77 9.81 8.80
CA ALA A 226 -4.09 10.58 10.00
C ALA A 226 -3.47 9.93 11.23
N HIS A 227 -3.24 10.73 12.27
CA HIS A 227 -2.89 10.18 13.58
C HIS A 227 -4.17 9.65 14.25
N ARG A 228 -4.05 8.56 15.02
CA ARG A 228 -5.19 7.91 15.68
C ARG A 228 -5.99 8.86 16.58
N ALA A 229 -5.32 9.77 17.28
CA ALA A 229 -5.95 10.74 18.18
C ALA A 229 -6.86 11.76 17.46
N ASP A 230 -6.71 11.92 16.14
CA ASP A 230 -7.49 12.88 15.34
C ASP A 230 -8.75 12.23 14.75
N LEU A 231 -9.03 10.97 15.11
CA LEU A 231 -10.04 10.13 14.48
C LEU A 231 -11.12 9.71 15.48
N ALA A 232 -12.36 9.67 15.02
CA ALA A 232 -13.51 9.22 15.81
C ALA A 232 -13.65 7.69 15.86
N LEU A 233 -12.52 6.97 15.86
CA LEU A 233 -12.48 5.52 15.97
C LEU A 233 -12.46 5.08 17.44
N ARG A 234 -13.30 4.10 17.77
CA ARG A 234 -13.44 3.56 19.12
C ARG A 234 -13.08 2.08 19.11
N ALA A 235 -12.12 1.70 19.95
CA ALA A 235 -11.81 0.30 20.22
C ALA A 235 -12.59 -0.22 21.43
N HIS A 236 -13.02 -1.47 21.35
CA HIS A 236 -13.52 -2.26 22.45
C HIS A 236 -12.59 -3.47 22.61
N GLY A 237 -11.93 -3.58 23.76
CA GLY A 237 -10.95 -4.63 24.04
C GLY A 237 -9.50 -4.23 23.71
N PRO A 238 -8.52 -4.78 24.45
CA PRO A 238 -7.13 -4.37 24.39
C PRO A 238 -6.42 -4.69 23.06
N ASP A 239 -6.78 -5.78 22.39
CA ASP A 239 -6.15 -6.19 21.14
C ASP A 239 -6.63 -5.33 19.96
N ALA A 240 -7.93 -5.03 19.92
CA ALA A 240 -8.48 -4.09 18.95
C ALA A 240 -7.89 -2.69 19.15
N ASP A 241 -7.72 -2.25 20.41
CA ASP A 241 -7.08 -0.99 20.75
C ASP A 241 -5.63 -0.95 20.26
N ARG A 242 -4.85 -1.98 20.59
CA ARG A 242 -3.46 -2.13 20.15
C ARG A 242 -3.33 -2.15 18.64
N TRP A 243 -4.25 -2.80 17.93
CA TRP A 243 -4.21 -2.87 16.47
C TRP A 243 -4.35 -1.49 15.83
N LEU A 244 -5.20 -0.61 16.37
CA LEU A 244 -5.36 0.75 15.84
C LEU A 244 -4.06 1.57 15.87
N ASP A 245 -3.12 1.28 16.78
CA ASP A 245 -1.82 1.95 16.82
C ASP A 245 -0.90 1.58 15.65
N ILE A 246 -1.08 0.38 15.10
CA ILE A 246 -0.18 -0.21 14.11
C ILE A 246 -0.84 -0.44 12.75
N ALA A 247 -2.14 -0.22 12.62
CA ALA A 247 -2.90 -0.54 11.43
C ALA A 247 -2.27 0.05 10.14
N GLN A 248 -2.18 -0.78 9.11
CA GLN A 248 -1.54 -0.46 7.83
C GLN A 248 -2.10 -1.35 6.72
N ALA A 249 -2.47 -0.76 5.58
CA ALA A 249 -3.11 -1.42 4.46
C ALA A 249 -2.21 -1.64 3.22
N PHE A 250 -0.96 -1.17 3.27
CA PHE A 250 -0.01 -1.22 2.15
C PHE A 250 1.23 -2.05 2.50
N ALA A 251 1.92 -2.57 1.49
CA ALA A 251 3.15 -3.33 1.68
C ALA A 251 4.35 -2.42 1.93
N GLY A 252 5.29 -2.87 2.76
CA GLY A 252 6.52 -2.14 3.09
C GLY A 252 6.53 -1.60 4.53
N PRO A 253 7.64 -0.98 4.96
CA PRO A 253 7.72 -0.41 6.30
C PRO A 253 6.69 0.71 6.50
N PRO A 254 6.22 0.95 7.74
CA PRO A 254 5.13 1.89 8.04
C PRO A 254 5.42 3.38 7.77
N GLY A 255 6.68 3.73 7.47
CA GLY A 255 7.14 5.11 7.40
C GLY A 255 7.04 5.84 8.74
N ALA A 256 7.30 7.15 8.73
CA ALA A 256 7.04 8.01 9.88
C ALA A 256 5.52 8.14 10.12
N ALA A 257 5.10 8.15 11.38
CA ALA A 257 3.71 8.44 11.72
C ALA A 257 3.38 9.92 11.44
N ARG A 258 2.11 10.22 11.14
CA ARG A 258 1.63 11.60 11.25
C ARG A 258 1.56 11.98 12.73
N GLU A 259 1.99 13.18 13.06
CA GLU A 259 1.82 13.74 14.40
C GLU A 259 0.34 14.08 14.65
N PRO A 260 -0.14 13.99 15.91
CA PRO A 260 -1.48 14.46 16.27
C PRO A 260 -1.67 15.92 15.87
N ARG A 261 -2.87 16.26 15.38
CA ARG A 261 -3.27 17.67 15.30
C ARG A 261 -3.48 18.13 16.73
N GLY A 262 -2.73 19.15 17.17
CA GLY A 262 -2.98 19.77 18.48
C GLY A 262 -4.45 20.20 18.60
N ASP A 263 -4.91 20.37 19.84
CA ASP A 263 -6.31 20.42 20.32
C ASP A 263 -7.27 21.45 19.64
N GLY A 264 -6.87 22.12 18.55
CA GLY A 264 -7.57 23.26 17.94
C GLY A 264 -8.29 23.02 16.60
N GLU A 265 -8.11 21.90 15.91
CA GLU A 265 -8.74 21.68 14.57
C GLU A 265 -9.31 20.27 14.41
N GLY A 266 -10.36 19.96 15.19
CA GLY A 266 -11.20 18.80 14.94
C GLY A 266 -11.94 18.96 13.61
N ARG A 267 -11.87 17.95 12.73
CA ARG A 267 -12.66 17.92 11.49
C ARG A 267 -14.13 17.71 11.89
N ALA A 268 -14.87 18.80 12.04
CA ALA A 268 -16.32 18.73 12.20
C ALA A 268 -16.90 18.10 10.93
N TRP A 269 -17.38 16.86 11.03
CA TRP A 269 -18.34 16.33 10.09
C TRP A 269 -19.56 17.25 10.15
N ALA A 270 -19.80 18.00 9.07
CA ALA A 270 -21.00 18.80 8.95
C ALA A 270 -22.16 17.82 8.78
N ASP A 271 -22.97 17.70 9.83
CA ASP A 271 -24.29 17.08 9.77
C ASP A 271 -25.11 17.78 8.66
N PRO A 272 -25.55 17.07 7.61
CA PRO A 272 -26.31 17.67 6.51
C PRO A 272 -27.67 18.27 6.95
N ASP A 273 -28.13 18.03 8.19
CA ASP A 273 -29.43 18.51 8.69
C ASP A 273 -29.34 19.68 9.70
N GLY A 274 -28.18 20.30 9.88
CA GLY A 274 -27.96 21.39 10.84
C GLY A 274 -28.43 22.78 10.39
N ALA A 275 -29.74 23.06 10.39
CA ALA A 275 -30.27 24.41 10.27
C ALA A 275 -29.97 25.24 11.55
N GLY A 276 -29.19 26.32 11.46
CA GLY A 276 -28.96 27.22 12.59
C GLY A 276 -28.11 28.45 12.30
N ALA A 277 -28.76 29.61 12.22
CA ALA A 277 -28.20 30.94 11.95
C ALA A 277 -27.24 31.48 13.02
N GLY A 278 -26.33 32.39 12.63
CA GLY A 278 -25.69 33.32 13.57
C GLY A 278 -24.42 34.01 13.08
N ALA A 279 -24.54 35.25 12.62
CA ALA A 279 -23.44 36.15 12.28
C ALA A 279 -22.72 36.74 13.53
N GLY A 280 -21.44 37.13 13.39
CA GLY A 280 -20.78 38.01 14.35
C GLY A 280 -19.28 38.22 14.12
N ALA A 281 -18.90 39.43 13.72
CA ALA A 281 -17.54 39.89 13.42
C ALA A 281 -16.68 40.19 14.67
N GLY A 282 -15.35 40.25 14.50
CA GLY A 282 -14.44 40.91 15.47
C GLY A 282 -12.95 40.69 15.19
N ALA A 283 -12.23 41.78 14.92
CA ALA A 283 -10.84 41.81 14.48
C ALA A 283 -9.81 41.98 15.63
N GLY A 284 -8.55 41.60 15.36
CA GLY A 284 -7.37 42.40 15.73
C GLY A 284 -6.38 41.84 16.77
N PRO A 285 -5.08 42.25 16.72
CA PRO A 285 -3.94 41.34 16.90
C PRO A 285 -3.03 41.66 18.10
N GLY A 286 -2.10 40.74 18.43
CA GLY A 286 -1.05 40.96 19.44
C GLY A 286 0.19 40.09 19.20
N ALA A 287 1.36 40.74 19.17
CA ALA A 287 2.65 40.24 18.74
C ALA A 287 3.49 39.59 19.85
N GLY A 288 4.53 38.84 19.43
CA GLY A 288 5.86 38.89 20.06
C GLY A 288 6.36 37.60 20.71
N GLY A 289 7.57 37.16 20.35
CA GLY A 289 8.33 36.22 21.17
C GLY A 289 9.34 35.35 20.42
N VAL A 290 10.55 35.88 20.24
CA VAL A 290 11.75 35.21 19.73
C VAL A 290 12.32 34.16 20.69
N GLY A 291 13.04 33.17 20.14
CA GLY A 291 14.25 32.62 20.77
C GLY A 291 14.37 31.09 20.84
N GLY A 292 15.49 30.57 20.31
CA GLY A 292 16.15 29.40 20.91
C GLY A 292 16.51 28.25 19.97
N ALA A 293 17.75 28.24 19.51
CA ALA A 293 18.41 27.13 18.82
C ALA A 293 18.84 26.00 19.78
N GLY A 294 19.02 24.79 19.24
CA GLY A 294 19.76 23.67 19.85
C GLY A 294 19.52 22.36 19.09
N ALA A 295 20.41 21.96 18.18
CA ALA A 295 21.34 20.83 18.33
C ALA A 295 20.63 19.53 18.81
N GLY A 296 20.52 18.48 18.01
CA GLY A 296 21.64 17.74 17.41
C GLY A 296 22.07 16.63 18.39
N GLY A 297 21.69 15.39 18.11
CA GLY A 297 22.03 14.25 18.97
C GLY A 297 21.51 12.93 18.45
N ALA A 298 22.30 12.31 17.57
CA ALA A 298 22.16 10.91 17.17
C ALA A 298 22.46 10.00 18.38
N GLY A 299 21.66 8.94 18.54
CA GLY A 299 21.86 7.91 19.56
C GLY A 299 21.49 6.54 19.01
N ALA A 300 22.48 5.84 18.46
CA ALA A 300 22.39 4.42 18.14
C ALA A 300 22.29 3.60 19.42
N GLY A 301 21.37 2.64 19.46
CA GLY A 301 21.19 1.70 20.55
C GLY A 301 20.98 0.29 20.02
N ALA A 302 22.05 -0.50 20.04
CA ALA A 302 22.04 -1.93 19.78
C ALA A 302 21.59 -2.71 21.03
N GLY A 303 20.83 -3.78 20.82
CA GLY A 303 20.51 -4.84 21.78
C GLY A 303 19.58 -5.82 21.06
N GLY A 304 19.94 -7.07 20.80
CA GLY A 304 20.51 -8.06 21.71
C GLY A 304 19.43 -9.11 21.95
N ALA A 305 19.13 -9.91 20.93
CA ALA A 305 18.12 -10.96 20.98
C ALA A 305 18.67 -12.21 21.69
N GLY A 306 18.04 -12.57 22.81
CA GLY A 306 18.21 -13.86 23.48
C GLY A 306 17.16 -14.85 22.97
N ALA A 307 17.62 -15.99 22.50
CA ALA A 307 16.80 -17.13 22.08
C ALA A 307 16.25 -17.90 23.29
N VAL A 308 15.01 -18.38 23.18
CA VAL A 308 14.50 -19.50 23.97
C VAL A 308 13.67 -20.42 23.07
N ASP A 309 14.14 -21.66 22.94
CA ASP A 309 13.45 -22.79 22.32
C ASP A 309 12.31 -23.32 23.20
N GLY A 310 11.30 -23.96 22.60
CA GLY A 310 10.54 -24.99 23.32
C GLY A 310 9.13 -25.32 22.83
N ALA A 311 9.06 -26.32 21.94
CA ALA A 311 8.10 -27.44 21.90
C ALA A 311 6.59 -27.18 21.67
N GLY A 312 6.07 -27.81 20.61
CA GLY A 312 4.65 -27.89 20.28
C GLY A 312 3.94 -29.14 20.79
N THR A 313 2.68 -29.29 20.37
CA THR A 313 1.97 -30.56 20.18
C THR A 313 0.81 -30.37 19.20
N ASP A 314 0.61 -31.39 18.37
CA ASP A 314 -0.37 -31.53 17.30
C ASP A 314 -1.83 -31.68 17.76
N GLY A 315 -2.77 -31.38 16.85
CA GLY A 315 -4.19 -31.72 16.98
C GLY A 315 -4.98 -31.38 15.71
N ALA A 316 -5.21 -32.38 14.85
CA ALA A 316 -5.89 -32.29 13.56
C ALA A 316 -7.42 -32.26 13.65
N GLY A 317 -8.10 -31.68 12.65
CA GLY A 317 -9.47 -32.10 12.29
C GLY A 317 -10.43 -31.12 11.59
N ALA A 318 -10.27 -30.97 10.26
CA ALA A 318 -11.31 -30.87 9.21
C ALA A 318 -12.36 -29.72 9.12
N GLY A 319 -12.19 -28.86 8.10
CA GLY A 319 -13.05 -28.86 6.89
C GLY A 319 -14.10 -27.74 6.68
N ALA A 320 -13.80 -26.74 5.82
CA ALA A 320 -14.70 -26.19 4.78
C ALA A 320 -14.05 -25.02 3.98
N ASP A 321 -13.93 -25.23 2.66
CA ASP A 321 -14.09 -24.29 1.53
C ASP A 321 -13.42 -22.90 1.51
N GLY A 322 -12.19 -22.88 0.99
CA GLY A 322 -11.86 -22.28 -0.32
C GLY A 322 -12.03 -20.77 -0.55
N ALA A 323 -11.10 -19.93 -0.06
CA ALA A 323 -10.58 -18.76 -0.79
C ALA A 323 -9.34 -18.12 -0.10
N GLY A 324 -8.15 -18.61 -0.44
CA GLY A 324 -6.86 -17.90 -0.40
C GLY A 324 -6.54 -17.08 0.86
N ALA A 325 -6.28 -17.77 1.98
CA ALA A 325 -5.62 -17.21 3.15
C ALA A 325 -4.16 -16.88 2.86
N VAL A 326 -3.67 -15.79 3.45
CA VAL A 326 -2.25 -15.45 3.55
C VAL A 326 -1.66 -16.23 4.71
N ASP A 327 -1.27 -17.49 4.46
CA ASP A 327 -0.57 -18.27 5.48
C ASP A 327 0.90 -17.84 5.58
N GLY A 328 1.28 -17.43 6.79
CA GLY A 328 2.65 -17.13 7.17
C GLY A 328 3.50 -18.39 7.23
N ALA A 329 4.65 -18.36 6.55
CA ALA A 329 5.71 -19.34 6.72
C ALA A 329 6.95 -18.64 7.27
N GLY A 330 7.39 -19.10 8.45
CA GLY A 330 8.58 -18.62 9.14
C GLY A 330 9.85 -18.84 8.32
N ALA A 331 10.73 -17.84 8.34
CA ALA A 331 12.08 -17.94 7.77
C ALA A 331 12.99 -18.74 8.71
N GLY A 332 13.20 -20.02 8.41
CA GLY A 332 14.29 -20.82 8.97
C GLY A 332 15.61 -20.52 8.23
N GLY A 333 16.63 -20.13 8.97
CA GLY A 333 17.96 -19.80 8.44
C GLY A 333 18.68 -21.01 7.83
N ALA A 334 19.29 -20.80 6.66
CA ALA A 334 20.20 -21.75 6.05
C ALA A 334 21.65 -21.41 6.44
N GLY A 335 22.20 -22.16 7.39
CA GLY A 335 23.63 -22.24 7.64
C GLY A 335 24.30 -23.13 6.60
N ALA A 336 25.32 -22.60 5.92
CA ALA A 336 26.16 -23.37 5.00
C ALA A 336 27.10 -24.28 5.81
N GLY A 337 26.91 -25.59 5.68
CA GLY A 337 27.83 -26.62 6.19
C GLY A 337 28.47 -27.37 5.03
N ALA A 338 29.77 -27.18 4.86
CA ALA A 338 30.61 -27.93 3.94
C ALA A 338 30.78 -29.39 4.43
N GLY A 339 30.80 -30.33 3.49
CA GLY A 339 31.15 -31.73 3.75
C GLY A 339 31.11 -32.56 2.48
N GLY A 340 32.26 -32.71 1.82
CA GLY A 340 32.42 -33.65 0.72
C GLY A 340 32.69 -35.07 1.20
N VAL A 341 32.46 -36.06 0.34
CA VAL A 341 33.41 -37.15 -0.03
C VAL A 341 32.73 -38.17 -0.96
N GLY A 342 33.50 -38.62 -1.97
CA GLY A 342 33.42 -39.93 -2.62
C GLY A 342 32.32 -40.11 -3.66
N GLY A 343 32.55 -40.56 -4.89
CA GLY A 343 33.68 -41.28 -5.45
C GLY A 343 33.15 -42.50 -6.22
N SER A 344 33.74 -42.73 -7.39
CA SER A 344 33.68 -43.96 -8.22
C SER A 344 32.56 -44.10 -9.27
N GLY A 345 32.97 -44.57 -10.45
CA GLY A 345 32.09 -45.21 -11.42
C GLY A 345 32.36 -44.86 -12.88
N ALA A 346 33.51 -45.29 -13.41
CA ALA A 346 33.84 -45.21 -14.84
C ALA A 346 33.00 -46.17 -15.70
N ALA A 347 32.78 -45.81 -16.99
CA ALA A 347 33.25 -46.55 -18.18
C ALA A 347 32.30 -46.44 -19.39
N GLY A 348 32.90 -46.38 -20.58
CA GLY A 348 32.32 -46.85 -21.85
C GLY A 348 32.01 -45.74 -22.87
N THR A 349 32.98 -45.21 -23.61
CA THR A 349 33.40 -45.62 -24.97
C THR A 349 32.34 -45.49 -26.07
N GLY A 350 32.66 -44.72 -27.12
CA GLY A 350 31.94 -44.80 -28.40
C GLY A 350 32.25 -43.65 -29.34
N ALA A 351 33.35 -43.76 -30.08
CA ALA A 351 33.73 -42.87 -31.17
C ALA A 351 32.78 -43.00 -32.39
N GLY A 352 32.63 -41.93 -33.16
CA GLY A 352 31.96 -41.97 -34.46
C GLY A 352 32.01 -40.62 -35.18
N ALA A 353 33.05 -40.43 -35.98
CA ALA A 353 33.26 -39.27 -36.84
C ALA A 353 32.35 -39.31 -38.08
N GLY A 354 32.10 -38.14 -38.68
CA GLY A 354 31.93 -38.03 -40.13
C GLY A 354 30.82 -37.10 -40.61
N GLY A 355 31.21 -36.15 -41.47
CA GLY A 355 30.35 -35.67 -42.55
C GLY A 355 29.89 -34.22 -42.46
N ALA A 356 30.76 -33.30 -42.87
CA ALA A 356 30.35 -32.00 -43.37
C ALA A 356 29.72 -32.16 -44.76
N ASP A 357 28.65 -31.43 -45.05
CA ASP A 357 28.30 -31.09 -46.42
C ASP A 357 27.78 -29.65 -46.50
N ARG A 358 28.44 -28.85 -47.32
CA ARG A 358 28.06 -27.50 -47.75
C ARG A 358 27.91 -27.57 -49.26
N ALA A 359 26.76 -27.14 -49.79
CA ALA A 359 26.66 -26.12 -50.84
C ALA A 359 25.30 -26.18 -51.56
N GLY A 360 24.77 -24.99 -51.86
CA GLY A 360 23.61 -24.73 -52.70
C GLY A 360 22.92 -23.49 -52.16
N GLY A 361 22.98 -22.30 -52.77
CA GLY A 361 23.12 -21.98 -54.18
C GLY A 361 21.96 -21.04 -54.52
N VAL A 362 22.27 -19.75 -54.62
CA VAL A 362 21.35 -18.64 -54.92
C VAL A 362 20.86 -18.73 -56.37
N GLY A 363 19.58 -18.46 -56.64
CA GLY A 363 19.18 -17.96 -57.96
C GLY A 363 17.72 -18.21 -58.39
N ARG A 364 16.94 -17.13 -58.31
CA ARG A 364 15.64 -16.80 -58.96
C ARG A 364 14.37 -17.40 -58.39
#